data_AF-A0A1L8EGA7-F1
#
_entry.id   AF-A0A1L8EGA7-F1
#
_cell.length_a   1.000
_cell.length_b   1.000
_cell.length_c   1.000
_cell.angle_alpha   90.00
_cell.angle_beta   90.00
_cell.angle_gamma   90.00
#
_symmetry.space_group_name_H-M   'P 1'
#
loop_
_entity.id
_entity.type
_entity.pdbx_description
1 polymer ?
#
loop_
_entity_poly.entity_id
_entity_poly.type
_entity_poly.pdbx_seq_one_letter_code
_entity_poly.pdbx_strand_id
1 'polypeptide(L)'
;MGGSQNGVLVDNGKPLNGTKTEINGSNGQAAIAIVKKNSNGAVVLRNPDTITPKQFEAPGESIDPHCDPLNPQTISFRDITSAAFLIKDGVEMTPCPRSTTSDTYGMDLYLKKDFLQYTGSFKERGARYALLCLSEEQKKIGVISASLGNHAQALSYHGWKLNIPVTVVMPKAAPIMKIQKCRNYKANVIVEGKDMAEAKALAMKMSEEKKLLYINGYDHPHIMAGQGTLGLEILEQVPNPDAVIIPVGGGGLIAGIATAIKALSPKTKIIGVESAKCPSFSNAMQNNGPIYTPIKNTLADGLAVPKVGYNAFITALPLIDKMVVVKEEWIALAILRLVEEEKCVVEGAGASGLAAILAGQLPELKGKKVVVLLCGGNIDTTVFGRCLERGLAAEGRLVKFNVELTDRPGGINELCEILSKLGVSIKDIMHERAWLKDIYTVEVKVVCETRDWPHSMELMNALKNHYNKVQFSDEPLAISDQVLMQGKK
;
A
#
# COMPACT_ATOMS: atom_id res chain seq x y z
N MET A 1 35.69 46.44 -26.27
CA MET A 1 36.13 45.08 -25.92
C MET A 1 36.26 45.00 -24.39
N GLY A 2 35.56 44.04 -23.78
CA GLY A 2 35.90 43.41 -22.49
C GLY A 2 36.03 44.28 -21.22
N GLY A 3 34.93 44.36 -20.46
CA GLY A 3 34.86 44.02 -19.04
C GLY A 3 35.50 44.94 -17.97
N SER A 4 34.66 45.69 -17.26
CA SER A 4 34.93 46.28 -15.92
C SER A 4 33.96 45.67 -14.90
N GLN A 5 34.47 44.96 -13.89
CA GLN A 5 34.65 45.38 -12.50
C GLN A 5 33.36 45.62 -11.67
N ASN A 6 33.23 44.78 -10.63
CA ASN A 6 32.98 45.06 -9.21
C ASN A 6 31.83 45.95 -8.75
N GLY A 7 31.06 45.44 -7.78
CA GLY A 7 30.69 46.24 -6.59
C GLY A 7 29.20 46.31 -6.24
N VAL A 8 28.83 45.48 -5.26
CA VAL A 8 27.79 45.62 -4.20
C VAL A 8 27.00 46.93 -4.14
N LEU A 9 25.67 46.85 -3.97
CA LEU A 9 24.88 47.71 -3.06
C LEU A 9 23.52 47.07 -2.73
N VAL A 10 23.22 47.04 -1.43
CA VAL A 10 21.93 46.69 -0.83
C VAL A 10 21.25 48.02 -0.49
N ASP A 11 19.97 48.21 -0.83
CA ASP A 11 19.11 49.09 -0.04
C ASP A 11 17.62 48.73 -0.10
N ASN A 12 16.99 49.04 1.01
CA ASN A 12 15.64 48.78 1.48
C ASN A 12 14.61 49.78 0.92
N GLY A 13 13.32 49.41 0.97
CA GLY A 13 12.24 50.40 1.12
C GLY A 13 11.19 50.46 0.01
N LYS A 14 9.99 49.95 0.35
CA LYS A 14 8.66 50.18 -0.26
C LYS A 14 8.22 51.68 -0.19
N PRO A 15 7.06 52.13 -0.74
CA PRO A 15 6.21 51.64 -1.86
C PRO A 15 5.64 52.78 -2.78
N LEU A 16 4.76 52.39 -3.72
CA LEU A 16 3.71 53.18 -4.42
C LEU A 16 4.12 54.16 -5.53
N ASN A 17 3.80 53.82 -6.79
CA ASN A 17 2.73 54.52 -7.52
C ASN A 17 2.35 53.80 -8.81
N GLY A 18 1.04 53.70 -9.03
CA GLY A 18 0.46 53.13 -10.23
C GLY A 18 0.53 54.07 -11.42
N THR A 19 0.79 53.48 -12.58
CA THR A 19 0.32 53.98 -13.87
C THR A 19 -0.64 52.95 -14.42
N LYS A 20 -1.94 53.30 -14.41
CA LYS A 20 -2.94 52.65 -15.24
C LYS A 20 -2.64 53.00 -16.69
N THR A 21 -2.39 51.99 -17.50
CA THR A 21 -2.60 52.06 -18.95
C THR A 21 -3.66 51.02 -19.27
N GLU A 22 -4.85 51.48 -19.63
CA GLU A 22 -5.91 50.64 -20.16
C GLU A 22 -5.47 50.09 -21.52
N ILE A 23 -5.32 48.77 -21.60
CA ILE A 23 -5.41 48.02 -22.86
C ILE A 23 -6.33 46.84 -22.59
N ASN A 24 -7.53 46.90 -23.17
CA ASN A 24 -8.47 45.79 -23.23
C ASN A 24 -7.84 44.64 -24.03
N GLY A 25 -7.78 43.44 -23.43
CA GLY A 25 -7.40 42.21 -24.13
C GLY A 25 -6.82 41.13 -23.22
N SER A 26 -7.61 40.09 -23.00
CA SER A 26 -7.28 38.77 -22.44
C SER A 26 -5.83 38.29 -22.61
N ASN A 27 -5.16 37.98 -21.49
CA ASN A 27 -4.27 36.82 -21.25
C ASN A 27 -3.12 37.14 -20.26
N GLY A 28 -2.93 36.23 -19.30
CA GLY A 28 -1.61 35.84 -18.80
C GLY A 28 -0.89 36.76 -17.81
N GLN A 29 -0.89 36.37 -16.53
CA GLN A 29 0.28 36.57 -15.67
C GLN A 29 0.65 35.24 -14.99
N ALA A 30 1.78 34.71 -15.41
CA ALA A 30 2.44 33.56 -14.81
C ALA A 30 3.00 33.95 -13.43
N ALA A 31 2.62 33.21 -12.40
CA ALA A 31 3.27 33.24 -11.10
C ALA A 31 4.14 31.98 -10.93
N ILE A 32 5.37 32.21 -10.49
CA ILE A 32 6.48 31.25 -10.46
C ILE A 32 6.23 30.17 -9.41
N ALA A 33 6.27 28.90 -9.84
CA ALA A 33 6.33 27.74 -8.96
C ALA A 33 7.63 27.78 -8.13
N ILE A 34 7.52 27.85 -6.80
CA ILE A 34 8.68 27.66 -5.93
C ILE A 34 8.91 26.15 -5.77
N VAL A 35 9.73 25.60 -6.66
CA VAL A 35 10.30 24.27 -6.52
C VAL A 35 11.41 24.34 -5.46
N LYS A 36 11.16 23.87 -4.24
CA LYS A 36 12.25 23.52 -3.30
C LYS A 36 12.47 22.00 -3.36
N LYS A 37 13.47 21.58 -4.12
CA LYS A 37 14.08 20.25 -3.96
C LYS A 37 14.79 20.21 -2.61
N ASN A 38 14.43 19.27 -1.74
CA ASN A 38 15.34 18.82 -0.69
C ASN A 38 16.20 17.67 -1.24
N SER A 39 17.37 17.44 -0.65
CA SER A 39 18.40 16.50 -1.11
C SER A 39 18.00 15.01 -1.08
N ASN A 40 16.77 14.67 -0.68
CA ASN A 40 16.33 13.28 -0.48
C ASN A 40 15.10 12.87 -1.32
N GLY A 41 14.75 13.60 -2.39
CA GLY A 41 13.78 13.11 -3.38
C GLY A 41 12.31 13.03 -2.93
N ALA A 42 11.93 13.70 -1.84
CA ALA A 42 10.52 13.82 -1.46
C ALA A 42 9.86 14.96 -2.27
N VAL A 43 8.87 14.61 -3.10
CA VAL A 43 8.09 15.55 -3.89
C VAL A 43 6.93 16.07 -3.04
N VAL A 44 6.98 17.34 -2.63
CA VAL A 44 5.85 18.06 -2.00
C VAL A 44 5.13 18.82 -3.10
N LEU A 45 3.90 18.42 -3.43
CA LEU A 45 3.04 19.11 -4.40
C LEU A 45 1.82 19.65 -3.66
N ARG A 46 1.75 20.98 -3.52
CA ARG A 46 0.50 21.69 -3.23
C ARG A 46 0.25 22.67 -4.36
N ASN A 47 -0.84 22.47 -5.09
CA ASN A 47 -1.47 23.51 -5.91
C ASN A 47 -2.87 23.76 -5.33
N PRO A 48 -3.13 24.91 -4.66
CA PRO A 48 -4.42 25.18 -4.03
C PRO A 48 -5.56 25.51 -5.01
N ASP A 49 -5.26 25.84 -6.27
CA ASP A 49 -6.21 26.59 -7.12
C ASP A 49 -6.81 25.81 -8.30
N THR A 50 -6.68 24.49 -8.33
CA THR A 50 -7.27 23.65 -9.39
C THR A 50 -8.22 22.60 -8.82
N ILE A 51 -9.36 23.05 -8.29
CA ILE A 51 -10.44 22.16 -7.83
C ILE A 51 -11.23 21.56 -9.01
N THR A 52 -11.08 22.11 -10.22
CA THR A 52 -11.77 21.60 -11.42
C THR A 52 -10.89 20.57 -12.14
N PRO A 53 -11.30 19.30 -12.19
CA PRO A 53 -10.59 18.30 -12.99
C PRO A 53 -10.62 18.71 -14.47
N LYS A 54 -9.53 18.45 -15.21
CA LYS A 54 -9.57 18.53 -16.68
C LYS A 54 -10.63 17.54 -17.17
N GLN A 55 -11.49 17.97 -18.10
CA GLN A 55 -12.55 17.18 -18.72
C GLN A 55 -12.11 15.72 -18.93
N PHE A 56 -12.88 14.80 -18.35
CA PHE A 56 -12.56 13.38 -18.34
C PHE A 56 -12.95 12.73 -19.67
N GLU A 57 -12.01 12.03 -20.30
CA GLU A 57 -12.35 11.04 -21.32
C GLU A 57 -13.08 9.88 -20.63
N ALA A 58 -14.38 9.72 -20.90
CA ALA A 58 -15.14 8.53 -20.57
C ALA A 58 -15.39 7.74 -21.86
N PRO A 59 -14.49 6.83 -22.27
CA PRO A 59 -14.78 5.98 -23.40
C PRO A 59 -15.74 4.88 -22.95
N GLY A 60 -17.03 5.01 -23.30
CA GLY A 60 -17.99 3.90 -23.41
C GLY A 60 -18.27 3.01 -22.18
N GLU A 61 -17.73 3.28 -21.00
CA GLU A 61 -18.01 2.52 -19.77
C GLU A 61 -19.38 2.90 -19.20
N SER A 62 -20.18 1.91 -18.79
CA SER A 62 -21.37 2.12 -17.96
C SER A 62 -20.98 2.93 -16.71
N ILE A 63 -21.58 4.10 -16.53
CA ILE A 63 -21.25 4.99 -15.41
C ILE A 63 -21.94 4.48 -14.16
N ASP A 64 -21.16 4.20 -13.11
CA ASP A 64 -21.70 3.96 -11.78
C ASP A 64 -22.34 5.28 -11.26
N PRO A 65 -23.66 5.33 -11.03
CA PRO A 65 -24.35 6.56 -10.67
C PRO A 65 -23.88 7.15 -9.33
N HIS A 66 -23.24 6.34 -8.48
CA HIS A 66 -22.66 6.81 -7.22
C HIS A 66 -21.20 7.26 -7.36
N CYS A 67 -20.59 7.07 -8.53
CA CYS A 67 -19.19 7.41 -8.81
C CYS A 67 -19.06 8.24 -10.10
N ASP A 68 -19.95 9.22 -10.28
CA ASP A 68 -19.98 10.08 -11.45
C ASP A 68 -18.77 11.05 -11.48
N PRO A 69 -17.89 10.97 -12.49
CA PRO A 69 -16.78 11.91 -12.64
C PRO A 69 -17.21 13.37 -12.78
N LEU A 70 -18.40 13.63 -13.33
CA LEU A 70 -18.91 14.99 -13.57
C LEU A 70 -19.53 15.58 -12.30
N ASN A 71 -20.02 14.73 -11.39
CA ASN A 71 -20.69 15.12 -10.16
C ASN A 71 -20.12 14.37 -8.94
N PRO A 72 -18.83 14.55 -8.62
CA PRO A 72 -18.21 13.84 -7.52
C PRO A 72 -18.77 14.33 -6.17
N GLN A 73 -18.97 13.38 -5.26
CA GLN A 73 -19.56 13.60 -3.94
C GLN A 73 -18.49 13.58 -2.85
N THR A 74 -18.58 14.53 -1.91
CA THR A 74 -17.76 14.50 -0.69
C THR A 74 -18.53 13.86 0.45
N ILE A 75 -17.81 13.26 1.41
CA ILE A 75 -18.39 12.81 2.68
C ILE A 75 -18.03 13.78 3.80
N SER A 76 -18.92 13.91 4.76
CA SER A 76 -18.76 14.78 5.93
C SER A 76 -18.49 13.98 7.20
N PHE A 77 -18.07 14.69 8.26
CA PHE A 77 -17.96 14.09 9.59
C PHE A 77 -19.29 13.49 10.08
N ARG A 78 -20.43 14.12 9.74
CA ARG A 78 -21.78 13.64 10.11
C ARG A 78 -22.06 12.26 9.51
N ASP A 79 -21.69 12.05 8.26
CA ASP A 79 -21.88 10.76 7.58
C ASP A 79 -21.11 9.65 8.30
N ILE A 80 -19.90 9.95 8.77
CA ILE A 80 -19.06 9.00 9.50
C ILE A 80 -19.64 8.69 10.88
N THR A 81 -20.08 9.70 11.64
CA THR A 81 -20.71 9.45 12.95
C THR A 81 -22.01 8.66 12.83
N SER A 82 -22.79 8.89 11.76
CA SER A 82 -23.99 8.11 11.45
C SER A 82 -23.63 6.67 11.11
N ALA A 83 -22.56 6.47 10.33
CA ALA A 83 -22.04 5.15 10.04
C ALA A 83 -21.59 4.40 11.30
N ALA A 84 -20.83 5.05 12.17
CA ALA A 84 -20.36 4.47 13.42
C ALA A 84 -21.52 4.00 14.31
N PHE A 85 -22.57 4.82 14.43
CA PHE A 85 -23.76 4.46 15.18
C PHE A 85 -24.47 3.23 14.61
N LEU A 86 -24.61 3.13 13.28
CA LEU A 86 -25.35 2.06 12.63
C LEU A 86 -24.60 0.74 12.54
N ILE A 87 -23.26 0.76 12.47
CA ILE A 87 -22.47 -0.48 12.34
C ILE A 87 -22.06 -1.11 13.66
N LYS A 88 -22.16 -0.38 14.79
CA LYS A 88 -21.62 -0.79 16.11
C LYS A 88 -21.99 -2.21 16.56
N ASP A 89 -23.17 -2.70 16.21
CA ASP A 89 -23.68 -4.01 16.63
C ASP A 89 -23.26 -5.16 15.70
N GLY A 90 -22.45 -4.89 14.67
CA GLY A 90 -21.97 -5.95 13.78
C GLY A 90 -20.65 -5.68 13.08
N VAL A 91 -19.85 -4.73 13.60
CA VAL A 91 -18.44 -4.56 13.27
C VAL A 91 -17.69 -4.37 14.58
N GLU A 92 -16.62 -5.13 14.77
CA GLU A 92 -15.85 -5.11 16.00
C GLU A 92 -15.00 -3.84 16.11
N MET A 93 -14.88 -3.29 17.32
CA MET A 93 -13.88 -2.26 17.60
C MET A 93 -12.51 -2.94 17.78
N THR A 94 -11.69 -2.91 16.73
CA THR A 94 -10.38 -3.60 16.75
C THR A 94 -9.39 -2.91 17.68
N PRO A 95 -8.41 -3.63 18.24
CA PRO A 95 -7.45 -3.04 19.17
C PRO A 95 -6.43 -2.14 18.44
N CYS A 96 -5.95 -1.10 19.14
CA CYS A 96 -4.86 -0.23 18.71
C CYS A 96 -3.75 -0.15 19.80
N PRO A 97 -3.09 -1.27 20.13
CA PRO A 97 -2.08 -1.28 21.18
C PRO A 97 -0.81 -0.55 20.73
N ARG A 98 -0.06 -0.02 21.70
CA ARG A 98 1.33 0.40 21.49
C ARG A 98 2.15 -0.80 21.02
N SER A 99 2.93 -0.61 19.96
CA SER A 99 3.83 -1.61 19.42
C SER A 99 4.99 -1.90 20.36
N THR A 100 5.37 -3.16 20.46
CA THR A 100 6.55 -3.62 21.21
C THR A 100 7.86 -3.10 20.63
N THR A 101 7.86 -2.65 19.37
CA THR A 101 9.04 -2.14 18.66
C THR A 101 9.09 -0.62 18.55
N SER A 102 8.21 0.07 19.28
CA SER A 102 8.21 1.54 19.40
C SER A 102 9.61 2.09 19.72
N ASP A 103 10.26 1.50 20.72
CA ASP A 103 11.57 1.96 21.18
C ASP A 103 12.67 1.68 20.14
N THR A 104 12.60 0.55 19.44
CA THR A 104 13.51 0.18 18.33
C THR A 104 13.44 1.19 17.18
N TYR A 105 12.25 1.67 16.84
CA TYR A 105 12.06 2.64 15.76
C TYR A 105 12.20 4.09 16.21
N GLY A 106 12.36 4.34 17.51
CA GLY A 106 12.40 5.67 18.09
C GLY A 106 11.12 6.47 17.85
N MET A 107 9.96 5.80 17.81
CA MET A 107 8.63 6.37 17.59
C MET A 107 7.65 5.73 18.57
N ASP A 108 6.75 6.50 19.17
CA ASP A 108 5.69 5.93 20.01
C ASP A 108 4.59 5.36 19.08
N LEU A 109 4.80 4.12 18.63
CA LEU A 109 4.03 3.49 17.56
C LEU A 109 2.82 2.75 18.12
N TYR A 110 1.68 2.91 17.47
CA TYR A 110 0.44 2.19 17.75
C TYR A 110 -0.04 1.50 16.49
N LEU A 111 -0.49 0.26 16.61
CA LEU A 111 -0.88 -0.56 15.46
C LEU A 111 -2.39 -0.75 15.48
N LYS A 112 -3.12 -0.12 14.55
CA LYS A 112 -4.57 -0.33 14.44
C LYS A 112 -4.83 -1.65 13.69
N LYS A 113 -5.20 -2.70 14.42
CA LYS A 113 -5.22 -4.10 13.95
C LYS A 113 -6.54 -4.48 13.25
N ASP A 114 -6.90 -3.78 12.18
CA ASP A 114 -8.16 -4.04 11.45
C ASP A 114 -8.17 -5.35 10.64
N PHE A 115 -7.02 -6.02 10.51
CA PHE A 115 -6.96 -7.41 10.05
C PHE A 115 -7.66 -8.41 10.99
N LEU A 116 -7.99 -8.02 12.23
CA LEU A 116 -8.73 -8.84 13.20
C LEU A 116 -10.25 -8.80 13.01
N GLN A 117 -10.77 -8.04 12.05
CA GLN A 117 -12.18 -8.13 11.66
C GLN A 117 -12.53 -9.56 11.20
N TYR A 118 -13.80 -9.95 11.27
CA TYR A 118 -14.24 -11.34 11.00
C TYR A 118 -13.82 -11.89 9.62
N THR A 119 -13.90 -11.04 8.60
CA THR A 119 -13.52 -11.30 7.21
C THR A 119 -12.05 -10.96 6.94
N GLY A 120 -11.32 -10.53 7.95
CA GLY A 120 -9.87 -10.30 7.92
C GLY A 120 -9.44 -8.93 7.41
N SER A 121 -10.32 -7.93 7.36
CA SER A 121 -9.96 -6.56 6.93
C SER A 121 -10.99 -5.50 7.31
N PHE A 122 -10.57 -4.23 7.18
CA PHE A 122 -11.42 -3.04 7.37
C PHE A 122 -12.68 -2.96 6.49
N LYS A 123 -12.75 -3.71 5.38
CA LYS A 123 -13.82 -3.55 4.38
C LYS A 123 -15.22 -3.81 4.93
N GLU A 124 -15.34 -4.52 6.04
CA GLU A 124 -16.59 -4.73 6.79
C GLU A 124 -17.32 -3.44 7.12
N ARG A 125 -16.58 -2.41 7.53
CA ARG A 125 -17.17 -1.15 7.99
C ARG A 125 -18.00 -0.49 6.90
N GLY A 126 -17.37 -0.26 5.74
CA GLY A 126 -18.07 0.26 4.57
C GLY A 126 -19.15 -0.69 4.07
N ALA A 127 -18.84 -1.98 3.90
CA ALA A 127 -19.78 -2.95 3.34
C ALA A 127 -21.06 -3.05 4.17
N ARG A 128 -20.94 -3.19 5.49
CA ARG A 128 -22.08 -3.23 6.40
C ARG A 128 -22.88 -1.93 6.34
N TYR A 129 -22.22 -0.77 6.41
CA TYR A 129 -22.92 0.51 6.38
C TYR A 129 -23.68 0.70 5.05
N ALA A 130 -23.05 0.43 3.91
CA ALA A 130 -23.70 0.52 2.60
C ALA A 130 -24.95 -0.37 2.51
N LEU A 131 -24.90 -1.59 3.05
CA LEU A 131 -26.03 -2.52 3.10
C LEU A 131 -27.16 -2.04 4.04
N LEU A 132 -26.82 -1.44 5.18
CA LEU A 132 -27.80 -0.90 6.13
C LEU A 132 -28.53 0.33 5.57
N CYS A 133 -27.87 1.11 4.72
CA CYS A 133 -28.44 2.29 4.07
C CYS A 133 -29.33 1.98 2.85
N LEU A 134 -29.46 0.71 2.46
CA LEU A 134 -30.36 0.32 1.37
C LEU A 134 -31.82 0.56 1.75
N SER A 135 -32.64 0.93 0.77
CA SER A 135 -34.09 0.90 0.93
C SER A 135 -34.61 -0.54 1.06
N GLU A 136 -35.81 -0.74 1.60
CA GLU A 136 -36.42 -2.06 1.71
C GLU A 136 -36.62 -2.75 0.34
N GLU A 137 -36.83 -1.97 -0.72
CA GLU A 137 -36.87 -2.49 -2.09
C GLU A 137 -35.49 -2.96 -2.55
N GLN A 138 -34.45 -2.15 -2.35
CA GLN A 138 -33.08 -2.50 -2.69
C GLN A 138 -32.58 -3.72 -1.90
N LYS A 139 -32.95 -3.86 -0.63
CA LYS A 139 -32.62 -5.04 0.19
C LYS A 139 -33.22 -6.32 -0.37
N LYS A 140 -34.45 -6.26 -0.90
CA LYS A 140 -35.13 -7.42 -1.52
C LYS A 140 -34.52 -7.79 -2.87
N ILE A 141 -34.18 -6.79 -3.69
CA ILE A 141 -33.58 -7.01 -5.01
C ILE A 141 -32.14 -7.51 -4.87
N GLY A 142 -31.38 -6.91 -3.95
CA GLY A 142 -29.99 -7.25 -3.68
C GLY A 142 -28.98 -6.35 -4.38
N VAL A 143 -27.70 -6.66 -4.13
CA VAL A 143 -26.56 -5.86 -4.58
C VAL A 143 -25.62 -6.67 -5.44
N ILE A 144 -24.82 -5.98 -6.25
CA ILE A 144 -23.78 -6.58 -7.08
C ILE A 144 -22.46 -5.84 -6.93
N SER A 145 -21.33 -6.54 -6.99
CA SER A 145 -20.02 -5.90 -7.03
C SER A 145 -19.02 -6.75 -7.82
N ALA A 146 -18.03 -6.09 -8.44
CA ALA A 146 -16.89 -6.76 -9.04
C ALA A 146 -15.68 -6.61 -8.12
N SER A 147 -15.22 -7.69 -7.51
CA SER A 147 -14.05 -7.66 -6.64
C SER A 147 -13.44 -9.05 -6.45
N LEU A 148 -12.11 -9.12 -6.53
CA LEU A 148 -11.30 -10.31 -6.26
C LEU A 148 -10.79 -10.39 -4.81
N GLY A 149 -11.31 -9.58 -3.89
CA GLY A 149 -10.59 -9.34 -2.64
C GLY A 149 -11.47 -9.12 -1.40
N ASN A 150 -10.96 -8.27 -0.54
CA ASN A 150 -11.52 -7.99 0.79
C ASN A 150 -12.94 -7.41 0.73
N HIS A 151 -13.25 -6.60 -0.30
CA HIS A 151 -14.60 -6.04 -0.48
C HIS A 151 -15.65 -7.12 -0.79
N ALA A 152 -15.35 -8.05 -1.69
CA ALA A 152 -16.25 -9.17 -2.00
C ALA A 152 -16.58 -10.00 -0.75
N GLN A 153 -15.58 -10.30 0.07
CA GLN A 153 -15.76 -11.07 1.30
C GLN A 153 -16.62 -10.32 2.31
N ALA A 154 -16.31 -9.05 2.57
CA ALA A 154 -17.06 -8.19 3.49
C ALA A 154 -18.53 -8.02 3.05
N LEU A 155 -18.76 -7.74 1.77
CA LEU A 155 -20.11 -7.57 1.23
C LEU A 155 -20.91 -8.88 1.33
N SER A 156 -20.29 -10.00 0.97
CA SER A 156 -20.92 -11.33 1.05
C SER A 156 -21.28 -11.71 2.48
N TYR A 157 -20.34 -11.51 3.42
CA TYR A 157 -20.55 -11.83 4.85
C TYR A 157 -21.68 -10.99 5.46
N HIS A 158 -21.64 -9.68 5.30
CA HIS A 158 -22.68 -8.82 5.87
C HIS A 158 -24.02 -8.93 5.13
N GLY A 159 -24.01 -9.17 3.82
CA GLY A 159 -25.22 -9.47 3.07
C GLY A 159 -25.92 -10.71 3.62
N TRP A 160 -25.17 -11.78 3.88
CA TRP A 160 -25.70 -12.98 4.54
C TRP A 160 -26.25 -12.69 5.93
N LYS A 161 -25.51 -11.97 6.78
CA LYS A 161 -25.95 -11.61 8.14
C LYS A 161 -27.21 -10.73 8.15
N LEU A 162 -27.38 -9.88 7.15
CA LEU A 162 -28.52 -8.97 7.01
C LEU A 162 -29.64 -9.54 6.13
N ASN A 163 -29.51 -10.77 5.64
CA ASN A 163 -30.43 -11.42 4.71
C ASN A 163 -30.69 -10.62 3.42
N ILE A 164 -29.65 -9.97 2.89
CA ILE A 164 -29.66 -9.22 1.63
C ILE A 164 -28.94 -10.06 0.56
N PRO A 165 -29.56 -10.31 -0.61
CA PRO A 165 -28.90 -11.03 -1.69
C PRO A 165 -27.66 -10.28 -2.19
N VAL A 166 -26.53 -10.98 -2.30
CA VAL A 166 -25.27 -10.43 -2.81
C VAL A 166 -24.82 -11.24 -4.01
N THR A 167 -24.57 -10.55 -5.12
CA THR A 167 -23.89 -11.10 -6.29
C THR A 167 -22.48 -10.55 -6.38
N VAL A 168 -21.49 -11.41 -6.58
CA VAL A 168 -20.10 -11.01 -6.80
C VAL A 168 -19.63 -11.54 -8.14
N VAL A 169 -19.10 -10.65 -8.98
CA VAL A 169 -18.48 -11.02 -10.25
C VAL A 169 -16.97 -11.02 -10.08
N MET A 170 -16.33 -12.12 -10.48
CA MET A 170 -14.89 -12.33 -10.39
C MET A 170 -14.36 -12.86 -11.74
N PRO A 171 -13.16 -12.47 -12.20
CA PRO A 171 -12.56 -13.05 -13.38
C PRO A 171 -12.15 -14.51 -13.17
N LYS A 172 -11.94 -15.23 -14.28
CA LYS A 172 -11.56 -16.65 -14.28
C LYS A 172 -10.23 -16.95 -13.56
N ALA A 173 -9.33 -15.97 -13.50
CA ALA A 173 -8.05 -16.07 -12.80
C ALA A 173 -8.17 -15.89 -11.27
N ALA A 174 -9.38 -15.69 -10.73
CA ALA A 174 -9.60 -15.53 -9.30
C ALA A 174 -9.10 -16.75 -8.51
N PRO A 175 -8.36 -16.56 -7.41
CA PRO A 175 -7.98 -17.66 -6.53
C PRO A 175 -9.22 -18.40 -6.00
N ILE A 176 -9.21 -19.74 -6.12
CA ILE A 176 -10.33 -20.61 -5.73
C ILE A 176 -10.78 -20.35 -4.28
N MET A 177 -9.82 -20.13 -3.37
CA MET A 177 -10.13 -19.83 -1.96
C MET A 177 -10.99 -18.57 -1.80
N LYS A 178 -10.76 -17.53 -2.60
CA LYS A 178 -11.53 -16.27 -2.53
C LYS A 178 -12.95 -16.45 -3.07
N ILE A 179 -13.10 -17.24 -4.14
CA ILE A 179 -14.42 -17.67 -4.66
C ILE A 179 -15.18 -18.45 -3.59
N GLN A 180 -14.53 -19.45 -2.98
CA GLN A 180 -15.16 -20.35 -2.01
C GLN A 180 -15.60 -19.59 -0.75
N LYS A 181 -14.80 -18.65 -0.23
CA LYS A 181 -15.20 -17.82 0.90
C LYS A 181 -16.50 -17.06 0.63
N CYS A 182 -16.64 -16.42 -0.53
CA CYS A 182 -17.87 -15.70 -0.87
C CYS A 182 -19.07 -16.65 -1.00
N ARG A 183 -18.89 -17.83 -1.62
CA ARG A 183 -19.94 -18.86 -1.71
C ARG A 183 -20.35 -19.40 -0.35
N ASN A 184 -19.41 -19.56 0.59
CA ASN A 184 -19.70 -19.99 1.96
C ASN A 184 -20.63 -18.99 2.68
N TYR A 185 -20.50 -17.70 2.37
CA TYR A 185 -21.43 -16.64 2.80
C TYR A 185 -22.67 -16.51 1.90
N LYS A 186 -23.06 -17.56 1.17
CA LYS A 186 -24.28 -17.61 0.35
C LYS A 186 -24.37 -16.55 -0.75
N ALA A 187 -23.26 -15.88 -1.09
CA ALA A 187 -23.24 -14.97 -2.22
C ALA A 187 -23.32 -15.74 -3.54
N ASN A 188 -24.04 -15.17 -4.50
CA ASN A 188 -24.07 -15.64 -5.88
C ASN A 188 -22.76 -15.22 -6.57
N VAL A 189 -21.81 -16.14 -6.72
CA VAL A 189 -20.50 -15.84 -7.32
C VAL A 189 -20.47 -16.24 -8.79
N ILE A 190 -20.31 -15.23 -9.65
CA ILE A 190 -20.19 -15.37 -11.11
C ILE A 190 -18.71 -15.27 -11.48
N VAL A 191 -18.18 -16.31 -12.12
CA VAL A 191 -16.76 -16.39 -12.48
C VAL A 191 -16.61 -16.22 -13.99
N GLU A 192 -16.57 -14.96 -14.43
CA GLU A 192 -16.54 -14.56 -15.84
C GLU A 192 -15.66 -13.33 -16.06
N GLY A 193 -15.11 -13.21 -17.29
CA GLY A 193 -14.12 -12.22 -17.66
C GLY A 193 -12.67 -12.74 -17.53
N LYS A 194 -11.79 -12.23 -18.40
CA LYS A 194 -10.36 -12.53 -18.40
C LYS A 194 -9.63 -11.78 -17.28
N ASP A 195 -10.08 -10.56 -16.98
CA ASP A 195 -9.49 -9.68 -15.99
C ASP A 195 -10.57 -8.92 -15.20
N MET A 196 -10.12 -8.06 -14.27
CA MET A 196 -11.01 -7.25 -13.45
C MET A 196 -11.83 -6.22 -14.23
N ALA A 197 -11.32 -5.73 -15.36
CA ALA A 197 -12.03 -4.75 -16.16
C ALA A 197 -13.24 -5.41 -16.85
N GLU A 198 -13.03 -6.58 -17.47
CA GLU A 198 -14.12 -7.37 -18.06
C GLU A 198 -15.14 -7.81 -17.00
N ALA A 199 -14.68 -8.27 -15.82
CA ALA A 199 -15.57 -8.66 -14.72
C ALA A 199 -16.40 -7.47 -14.19
N LYS A 200 -15.81 -6.27 -14.12
CA LYS A 200 -16.52 -5.04 -13.75
C LYS A 200 -17.55 -4.65 -14.79
N ALA A 201 -17.20 -4.67 -16.07
CA ALA A 201 -18.13 -4.35 -17.16
C ALA A 201 -19.35 -5.29 -17.14
N LEU A 202 -19.13 -6.60 -16.92
CA LEU A 202 -20.21 -7.56 -16.76
C LEU A 202 -21.08 -7.26 -15.52
N ALA A 203 -20.47 -6.97 -14.37
CA ALA A 203 -21.20 -6.64 -13.15
C ALA A 203 -22.10 -5.42 -13.33
N MET A 204 -21.61 -4.37 -14.01
CA MET A 204 -22.38 -3.17 -14.29
C MET A 204 -23.54 -3.46 -15.24
N LYS A 205 -23.30 -4.19 -16.33
CA LYS A 205 -24.37 -4.60 -17.25
C LYS A 205 -25.46 -5.40 -16.53
N MET A 206 -25.07 -6.34 -15.68
CA MET A 206 -26.02 -7.12 -14.87
C MET A 206 -26.75 -6.27 -13.82
N SER A 207 -26.08 -5.24 -13.28
CA SER A 207 -26.68 -4.25 -12.38
C SER A 207 -27.87 -3.58 -13.05
N GLU A 208 -27.71 -3.13 -14.29
CA GLU A 208 -28.76 -2.48 -15.09
C GLU A 208 -29.88 -3.47 -15.45
N GLU A 209 -29.53 -4.65 -16.01
CA GLU A 209 -30.51 -5.64 -16.48
C GLU A 209 -31.37 -6.21 -15.34
N LYS A 210 -30.77 -6.48 -14.18
CA LYS A 210 -31.43 -7.11 -13.03
C LYS A 210 -31.85 -6.12 -11.94
N LYS A 211 -31.61 -4.82 -12.16
CA LYS A 211 -31.85 -3.74 -11.19
C LYS A 211 -31.13 -3.93 -9.85
N LEU A 212 -30.07 -4.73 -9.83
CA LEU A 212 -29.21 -4.89 -8.65
C LEU A 212 -28.48 -3.56 -8.42
N LEU A 213 -28.26 -3.17 -7.16
CA LEU A 213 -27.42 -1.99 -6.89
C LEU A 213 -25.95 -2.36 -6.96
N TYR A 214 -25.19 -1.71 -7.84
CA TYR A 214 -23.74 -1.85 -7.86
C TYR A 214 -23.11 -1.13 -6.66
N ILE A 215 -22.31 -1.84 -5.87
CA ILE A 215 -21.56 -1.25 -4.75
C ILE A 215 -20.07 -1.24 -5.07
N ASN A 216 -19.57 -0.05 -5.42
CA ASN A 216 -18.14 0.21 -5.59
C ASN A 216 -17.41 0.13 -4.25
N GLY A 217 -16.40 -0.74 -4.16
CA GLY A 217 -15.70 -1.04 -2.92
C GLY A 217 -14.77 0.04 -2.37
N TYR A 218 -14.63 1.19 -3.02
CA TYR A 218 -13.81 2.28 -2.49
C TYR A 218 -14.36 3.68 -2.79
N ASP A 219 -15.13 3.88 -3.86
CA ASP A 219 -15.55 5.23 -4.27
C ASP A 219 -17.01 5.55 -3.90
N HIS A 220 -17.80 4.55 -3.48
CA HIS A 220 -19.17 4.80 -3.05
C HIS A 220 -19.18 5.61 -1.73
N PRO A 221 -19.98 6.69 -1.60
CA PRO A 221 -20.00 7.56 -0.41
C PRO A 221 -20.24 6.79 0.91
N HIS A 222 -21.23 5.88 0.93
CA HIS A 222 -21.45 5.02 2.09
C HIS A 222 -20.24 4.13 2.42
N ILE A 223 -19.58 3.53 1.41
CA ILE A 223 -18.38 2.75 1.67
C ILE A 223 -17.33 3.61 2.37
N MET A 224 -17.05 4.82 1.86
CA MET A 224 -16.07 5.74 2.47
C MET A 224 -16.47 6.18 3.89
N ALA A 225 -17.74 6.52 4.12
CA ALA A 225 -18.25 6.92 5.43
C ALA A 225 -18.10 5.78 6.46
N GLY A 226 -18.42 4.55 6.07
CA GLY A 226 -18.19 3.37 6.89
C GLY A 226 -16.70 3.17 7.19
N GLN A 227 -15.81 3.30 6.21
CA GLN A 227 -14.36 3.21 6.48
C GLN A 227 -13.87 4.29 7.44
N GLY A 228 -14.47 5.48 7.41
CA GLY A 228 -14.12 6.60 8.29
C GLY A 228 -14.38 6.33 9.77
N THR A 229 -15.23 5.37 10.11
CA THR A 229 -15.46 4.95 11.50
C THR A 229 -14.16 4.51 12.18
N LEU A 230 -13.21 3.97 11.41
CA LEU A 230 -11.88 3.60 11.89
C LEU A 230 -11.11 4.81 12.44
N GLY A 231 -11.31 6.01 11.87
CA GLY A 231 -10.70 7.25 12.36
C GLY A 231 -11.23 7.68 13.73
N LEU A 232 -12.51 7.41 14.04
CA LEU A 232 -13.09 7.66 15.35
C LEU A 232 -12.46 6.75 16.41
N GLU A 233 -12.39 5.46 16.12
CA GLU A 233 -11.79 4.47 17.03
C GLU A 233 -10.31 4.74 17.29
N ILE A 234 -9.56 5.19 16.27
CA ILE A 234 -8.15 5.57 16.44
C ILE A 234 -8.02 6.69 17.47
N LEU A 235 -8.85 7.73 17.39
CA LEU A 235 -8.78 8.87 18.33
C LEU A 235 -9.31 8.54 19.72
N GLU A 236 -10.24 7.59 19.84
CA GLU A 236 -10.70 7.06 21.11
C GLU A 236 -9.61 6.25 21.82
N GLN A 237 -8.92 5.37 21.08
CA GLN A 237 -7.91 4.46 21.64
C GLN A 237 -6.53 5.11 21.79
N VAL A 238 -6.21 6.08 20.93
CA VAL A 238 -4.91 6.79 20.91
C VAL A 238 -5.18 8.30 20.86
N PRO A 239 -5.38 8.96 22.01
CA PRO A 239 -5.67 10.38 22.03
C PRO A 239 -4.52 11.24 21.49
N ASN A 240 -4.87 12.19 20.62
CA ASN A 240 -3.98 13.19 20.01
C ASN A 240 -2.72 12.59 19.35
N PRO A 241 -2.84 11.71 18.34
CA PRO A 241 -1.68 11.21 17.62
C PRO A 241 -1.06 12.34 16.77
N ASP A 242 0.26 12.38 16.68
CA ASP A 242 0.97 13.33 15.82
C ASP A 242 0.75 12.99 14.35
N ALA A 243 0.70 11.70 14.00
CA ALA A 243 0.48 11.23 12.64
C ALA A 243 -0.30 9.90 12.59
N VAL A 244 -1.04 9.70 11.49
CA VAL A 244 -1.68 8.43 11.14
C VAL A 244 -1.27 8.05 9.71
N ILE A 245 -0.70 6.84 9.58
CA ILE A 245 -0.17 6.28 8.34
C ILE A 245 -1.18 5.27 7.78
N ILE A 246 -1.70 5.57 6.59
CA ILE A 246 -2.86 4.89 6.00
C ILE A 246 -2.49 4.31 4.62
N PRO A 247 -2.66 3.00 4.39
CA PRO A 247 -2.51 2.41 3.07
C PRO A 247 -3.52 2.98 2.06
N VAL A 248 -3.07 3.30 0.84
CA VAL A 248 -3.88 3.91 -0.22
C VAL A 248 -3.86 3.04 -1.48
N GLY A 249 -5.05 2.65 -1.91
CA GLY A 249 -5.33 2.13 -3.26
C GLY A 249 -6.31 3.05 -3.95
N GLY A 250 -7.59 2.67 -4.01
CA GLY A 250 -8.65 3.50 -4.59
C GLY A 250 -9.03 4.78 -3.82
N GLY A 251 -8.38 5.07 -2.69
CA GLY A 251 -8.57 6.30 -1.91
C GLY A 251 -9.66 6.27 -0.83
N GLY A 252 -10.63 5.35 -0.89
CA GLY A 252 -11.79 5.37 0.03
C GLY A 252 -11.47 5.25 1.52
N LEU A 253 -10.44 4.47 1.89
CA LEU A 253 -10.01 4.32 3.29
C LEU A 253 -9.44 5.63 3.84
N ILE A 254 -8.49 6.23 3.12
CA ILE A 254 -7.86 7.49 3.54
C ILE A 254 -8.86 8.64 3.52
N ALA A 255 -9.78 8.69 2.55
CA ALA A 255 -10.85 9.69 2.50
C ALA A 255 -11.72 9.65 3.77
N GLY A 256 -12.20 8.46 4.16
CA GLY A 256 -13.00 8.28 5.37
C GLY A 256 -12.23 8.65 6.64
N ILE A 257 -11.05 8.06 6.85
CA ILE A 257 -10.28 8.27 8.08
C ILE A 257 -9.84 9.72 8.21
N ALA A 258 -9.34 10.32 7.13
CA ALA A 258 -8.87 11.70 7.16
C ALA A 258 -10.02 12.66 7.50
N THR A 259 -11.23 12.41 6.98
CA THR A 259 -12.42 13.23 7.31
C THR A 259 -12.76 13.14 8.80
N ALA A 260 -12.74 11.95 9.38
CA ALA A 260 -12.97 11.78 10.83
C ALA A 260 -11.87 12.45 11.67
N ILE A 261 -10.61 12.19 11.34
CA ILE A 261 -9.47 12.67 12.12
C ILE A 261 -9.34 14.19 12.01
N LYS A 262 -9.47 14.78 10.82
CA LYS A 262 -9.32 16.23 10.65
C LYS A 262 -10.45 17.02 11.33
N ALA A 263 -11.64 16.43 11.47
CA ALA A 263 -12.73 17.05 12.21
C ALA A 263 -12.47 17.12 13.73
N LEU A 264 -11.85 16.09 14.31
CA LEU A 264 -11.66 15.96 15.76
C LEU A 264 -10.26 16.35 16.25
N SER A 265 -9.23 16.12 15.42
CA SER A 265 -7.82 16.41 15.69
C SER A 265 -7.16 17.00 14.42
N PRO A 266 -7.48 18.27 14.07
CA PRO A 266 -7.03 18.90 12.82
C PRO A 266 -5.51 19.00 12.67
N LYS A 267 -4.77 18.95 13.78
CA LYS A 267 -3.30 19.00 13.81
C LYS A 267 -2.63 17.66 13.48
N THR A 268 -3.33 16.53 13.66
CA THR A 268 -2.81 15.20 13.34
C THR A 268 -2.48 15.10 11.86
N LYS A 269 -1.28 14.63 11.53
CA LYS A 269 -0.82 14.44 10.16
C LYS A 269 -1.43 13.22 9.51
N ILE A 270 -1.95 13.36 8.30
CA ILE A 270 -2.48 12.26 7.50
C ILE A 270 -1.46 11.89 6.44
N ILE A 271 -0.94 10.66 6.51
CA ILE A 271 0.12 10.18 5.63
C ILE A 271 -0.41 8.96 4.86
N GLY A 272 -0.53 9.09 3.54
CA GLY A 272 -0.91 7.98 2.68
C GLY A 272 0.30 7.18 2.20
N VAL A 273 0.15 5.86 2.08
CA VAL A 273 1.21 4.97 1.57
C VAL A 273 0.72 4.11 0.41
N GLU A 274 1.44 4.13 -0.71
CA GLU A 274 1.16 3.37 -1.91
C GLU A 274 2.31 2.41 -2.26
N SER A 275 2.02 1.36 -3.03
CA SER A 275 3.07 0.56 -3.65
C SER A 275 3.65 1.27 -4.87
N ALA A 276 4.97 1.19 -5.04
CA ALA A 276 5.68 1.63 -6.24
C ALA A 276 5.21 0.95 -7.53
N LYS A 277 4.52 -0.20 -7.42
CA LYS A 277 3.96 -0.92 -8.56
C LYS A 277 2.60 -0.37 -9.03
N CYS A 278 1.93 0.46 -8.23
CA CYS A 278 0.69 1.14 -8.60
C CYS A 278 0.45 2.41 -7.72
N PRO A 279 1.21 3.50 -7.91
CA PRO A 279 1.05 4.74 -7.14
C PRO A 279 -0.06 5.63 -7.73
N SER A 280 -1.29 5.13 -7.78
CA SER A 280 -2.39 5.75 -8.52
C SER A 280 -2.88 7.08 -7.92
N PHE A 281 -2.85 7.23 -6.61
CA PHE A 281 -3.19 8.48 -5.92
C PHE A 281 -2.12 9.55 -6.14
N SER A 282 -0.84 9.19 -6.02
CA SER A 282 0.27 10.12 -6.34
C SER A 282 0.20 10.60 -7.79
N ASN A 283 -0.11 9.70 -8.74
CA ASN A 283 -0.30 10.06 -10.14
C ASN A 283 -1.54 10.96 -10.35
N ALA A 284 -2.65 10.67 -9.65
CA ALA A 284 -3.84 11.51 -9.70
C ALA A 284 -3.57 12.92 -9.14
N MET A 285 -2.77 13.06 -8.09
CA MET A 285 -2.35 14.36 -7.56
C MET A 285 -1.52 15.15 -8.57
N GLN A 286 -0.56 14.50 -9.24
CA GLN A 286 0.26 15.13 -10.28
C GLN A 286 -0.57 15.56 -11.50
N ASN A 287 -1.56 14.75 -11.86
CA ASN A 287 -2.47 15.02 -12.97
C ASN A 287 -3.60 16.01 -12.61
N ASN A 288 -3.76 16.36 -11.34
CA ASN A 288 -4.88 17.14 -10.82
C ASN A 288 -6.26 16.49 -11.12
N GLY A 289 -6.34 15.18 -10.91
CA GLY A 289 -7.55 14.39 -11.09
C GLY A 289 -7.24 12.91 -11.36
N PRO A 290 -8.18 11.99 -11.08
CA PRO A 290 -7.98 10.56 -11.30
C PRO A 290 -7.56 10.22 -12.73
N ILE A 291 -6.44 9.52 -12.87
CA ILE A 291 -5.88 9.05 -14.13
C ILE A 291 -5.58 7.55 -14.04
N TYR A 292 -5.62 6.87 -15.18
CA TYR A 292 -5.19 5.47 -15.26
C TYR A 292 -3.69 5.35 -14.96
N THR A 293 -3.35 4.43 -14.06
CA THR A 293 -2.00 4.08 -13.65
C THR A 293 -1.78 2.60 -13.97
N PRO A 294 -0.77 2.26 -14.78
CA PRO A 294 -0.44 0.87 -15.07
C PRO A 294 -0.15 0.07 -13.80
N ILE A 295 -0.67 -1.15 -13.74
CA ILE A 295 -0.46 -2.05 -12.61
C ILE A 295 0.66 -3.03 -12.95
N LYS A 296 1.57 -3.24 -12.00
CA LYS A 296 2.52 -4.36 -12.01
C LYS A 296 2.23 -5.28 -10.83
N ASN A 297 2.69 -6.53 -10.90
CA ASN A 297 2.55 -7.49 -9.79
C ASN A 297 3.15 -6.92 -8.51
N THR A 298 2.38 -6.99 -7.42
CA THR A 298 2.73 -6.45 -6.09
C THR A 298 2.25 -7.38 -4.98
N LEU A 299 2.99 -7.39 -3.87
CA LEU A 299 2.62 -8.00 -2.60
C LEU A 299 1.44 -7.27 -1.93
N ALA A 300 1.24 -5.99 -2.27
CA ALA A 300 0.12 -5.19 -1.80
C ALA A 300 -1.02 -5.20 -2.83
N ASP A 301 -1.59 -6.38 -3.13
CA ASP A 301 -2.67 -6.56 -4.10
C ASP A 301 -3.89 -5.69 -3.80
N GLY A 302 -4.22 -5.48 -2.52
CA GLY A 302 -5.30 -4.58 -2.08
C GLY A 302 -5.07 -3.10 -2.41
N LEU A 303 -3.83 -2.69 -2.72
CA LEU A 303 -3.49 -1.31 -3.12
C LEU A 303 -3.37 -1.16 -4.64
N ALA A 304 -3.41 -2.27 -5.40
CA ALA A 304 -3.23 -2.29 -6.85
C ALA A 304 -4.50 -1.83 -7.61
N VAL A 305 -4.92 -0.59 -7.36
CA VAL A 305 -6.10 0.03 -7.97
C VAL A 305 -5.62 1.03 -9.02
N PRO A 306 -5.84 0.78 -10.33
CA PRO A 306 -5.22 1.55 -11.41
C PRO A 306 -5.76 2.98 -11.51
N LYS A 307 -6.97 3.23 -10.99
CA LYS A 307 -7.61 4.54 -11.05
C LYS A 307 -8.29 4.83 -9.72
N VAL A 308 -7.88 5.92 -9.09
CA VAL A 308 -8.47 6.42 -7.85
C VAL A 308 -9.95 6.73 -8.07
N GLY A 309 -10.75 6.57 -7.03
CA GLY A 309 -12.13 7.03 -7.04
C GLY A 309 -12.25 8.54 -7.15
N TYR A 310 -13.28 9.04 -7.84
CA TYR A 310 -13.50 10.48 -7.98
C TYR A 310 -13.95 11.11 -6.66
N ASN A 311 -14.92 10.49 -5.99
CA ASN A 311 -15.41 10.92 -4.67
C ASN A 311 -14.29 10.83 -3.63
N ALA A 312 -13.54 9.72 -3.66
CA ALA A 312 -12.40 9.50 -2.79
C ALA A 312 -11.29 10.54 -2.99
N PHE A 313 -10.98 10.88 -4.24
CA PHE A 313 -9.96 11.88 -4.56
C PHE A 313 -10.36 13.27 -4.05
N ILE A 314 -11.54 13.76 -4.39
CA ILE A 314 -11.98 15.11 -3.97
C ILE A 314 -12.14 15.23 -2.45
N THR A 315 -12.51 14.15 -1.77
CA THR A 315 -12.63 14.12 -0.31
C THR A 315 -11.25 14.10 0.35
N ALA A 316 -10.34 13.24 -0.10
CA ALA A 316 -9.08 13.02 0.59
C ALA A 316 -8.02 14.09 0.27
N LEU A 317 -7.98 14.61 -0.96
CA LEU A 317 -6.94 15.52 -1.44
C LEU A 317 -6.66 16.70 -0.49
N PRO A 318 -7.65 17.48 0.00
CA PRO A 318 -7.37 18.60 0.90
C PRO A 318 -6.95 18.18 2.31
N LEU A 319 -7.13 16.91 2.69
CA LEU A 319 -6.93 16.40 4.04
C LEU A 319 -5.59 15.68 4.22
N ILE A 320 -4.93 15.30 3.12
CA ILE A 320 -3.65 14.57 3.13
C ILE A 320 -2.48 15.55 3.34
N ASP A 321 -1.60 15.23 4.29
CA ASP A 321 -0.38 16.00 4.54
C ASP A 321 0.80 15.51 3.70
N LYS A 322 0.90 14.19 3.46
CA LYS A 322 2.01 13.57 2.71
C LYS A 322 1.57 12.25 2.07
N MET A 323 2.06 11.99 0.86
CA MET A 323 1.99 10.67 0.21
C MET A 323 3.39 10.06 0.15
N VAL A 324 3.48 8.75 0.36
CA VAL A 324 4.71 7.99 0.32
C VAL A 324 4.54 6.78 -0.59
N VAL A 325 5.58 6.46 -1.36
CA VAL A 325 5.59 5.31 -2.27
C VAL A 325 6.68 4.35 -1.82
N VAL A 326 6.30 3.11 -1.48
CA VAL A 326 7.20 2.08 -0.97
C VAL A 326 7.47 1.01 -2.02
N LYS A 327 8.70 0.49 -2.04
CA LYS A 327 9.05 -0.63 -2.92
C LYS A 327 8.66 -1.97 -2.30
N GLU A 328 8.62 -3.00 -3.13
CA GLU A 328 8.12 -4.35 -2.74
C GLU A 328 8.99 -5.01 -1.68
N GLU A 329 10.29 -4.72 -1.69
CA GLU A 329 11.27 -5.26 -0.76
C GLU A 329 10.96 -4.84 0.68
N TRP A 330 10.59 -3.56 0.84
CA TRP A 330 10.20 -2.98 2.12
C TRP A 330 8.87 -3.53 2.63
N ILE A 331 7.93 -3.83 1.71
CA ILE A 331 6.66 -4.48 2.06
C ILE A 331 6.93 -5.90 2.56
N ALA A 332 7.79 -6.67 1.86
CA ALA A 332 8.16 -8.02 2.29
C ALA A 332 8.83 -8.01 3.67
N LEU A 333 9.76 -7.08 3.89
CA LEU A 333 10.44 -6.92 5.17
C LEU A 333 9.46 -6.51 6.29
N ALA A 334 8.52 -5.61 6.01
CA ALA A 334 7.50 -5.21 6.98
C ALA A 334 6.59 -6.38 7.38
N ILE A 335 6.22 -7.25 6.44
CA ILE A 335 5.47 -8.49 6.74
C ILE A 335 6.30 -9.38 7.68
N LEU A 336 7.59 -9.60 7.37
CA LEU A 336 8.47 -10.40 8.22
C LEU A 336 8.55 -9.83 9.65
N ARG A 337 8.77 -8.52 9.78
CA ARG A 337 8.87 -7.84 11.09
C ARG A 337 7.59 -7.93 11.90
N LEU A 338 6.43 -7.74 11.28
CA LEU A 338 5.14 -7.89 11.96
C LEU A 338 4.90 -9.31 12.48
N VAL A 339 5.40 -10.33 11.77
CA VAL A 339 5.32 -11.72 12.21
C VAL A 339 6.29 -12.00 13.34
N GLU A 340 7.55 -11.56 13.23
CA GLU A 340 8.59 -11.84 14.21
C GLU A 340 8.42 -11.07 15.52
N GLU A 341 8.02 -9.80 15.45
CA GLU A 341 8.00 -8.90 16.61
C GLU A 341 6.59 -8.77 17.20
N GLU A 342 5.59 -8.61 16.33
CA GLU A 342 4.20 -8.32 16.74
C GLU A 342 3.28 -9.54 16.70
N LYS A 343 3.77 -10.69 16.22
CA LYS A 343 3.01 -11.94 16.02
C LYS A 343 1.74 -11.75 15.18
N CYS A 344 1.80 -10.82 14.23
CA CYS A 344 0.68 -10.46 13.36
C CYS A 344 0.88 -11.02 11.95
N VAL A 345 -0.11 -11.73 11.42
CA VAL A 345 -0.16 -12.14 10.02
C VAL A 345 -0.97 -11.10 9.25
N VAL A 346 -0.28 -10.30 8.44
CA VAL A 346 -0.88 -9.22 7.64
C VAL A 346 -0.62 -9.43 6.15
N GLU A 347 -1.50 -8.90 5.31
CA GLU A 347 -1.28 -8.82 3.87
C GLU A 347 -0.38 -7.63 3.51
N GLY A 348 0.17 -7.58 2.28
CA GLY A 348 1.10 -6.51 1.90
C GLY A 348 0.50 -5.10 1.96
N ALA A 349 -0.81 -4.96 1.74
CA ALA A 349 -1.51 -3.70 1.94
C ALA A 349 -1.49 -3.25 3.42
N GLY A 350 -1.70 -4.18 4.35
CA GLY A 350 -1.65 -3.92 5.79
C GLY A 350 -0.23 -3.66 6.32
N ALA A 351 0.80 -4.18 5.64
CA ALA A 351 2.20 -3.97 6.02
C ALA A 351 2.81 -2.67 5.47
N SER A 352 2.17 -2.02 4.47
CA SER A 352 2.78 -0.90 3.74
C SER A 352 3.09 0.31 4.63
N GLY A 353 2.28 0.57 5.65
CA GLY A 353 2.54 1.65 6.61
C GLY A 353 3.84 1.47 7.38
N LEU A 354 4.11 0.25 7.88
CA LEU A 354 5.39 -0.07 8.51
C LEU A 354 6.54 -0.08 7.49
N ALA A 355 6.29 -0.53 6.27
CA ALA A 355 7.29 -0.50 5.19
C ALA A 355 7.81 0.93 4.92
N ALA A 356 6.95 1.95 5.01
CA ALA A 356 7.37 3.35 4.86
C ALA A 356 8.29 3.83 6.00
N ILE A 357 8.07 3.35 7.22
CA ILE A 357 8.94 3.62 8.38
C ILE A 357 10.28 2.93 8.19
N LEU A 358 10.27 1.64 7.88
CA LEU A 358 11.49 0.84 7.65
C LEU A 358 12.34 1.41 6.51
N ALA A 359 11.69 1.90 5.46
CA ALA A 359 12.34 2.56 4.32
C ALA A 359 13.00 3.90 4.66
N GLY A 360 12.86 4.40 5.90
CA GLY A 360 13.41 5.69 6.32
C GLY A 360 12.77 6.88 5.63
N GLN A 361 11.54 6.74 5.09
CA GLN A 361 10.85 7.79 4.33
C GLN A 361 10.08 8.78 5.22
N LEU A 362 10.04 8.52 6.52
CA LEU A 362 9.33 9.30 7.55
C LEU A 362 10.22 9.70 8.74
N PRO A 363 11.45 10.22 8.53
CA PRO A 363 12.36 10.57 9.62
C PRO A 363 11.79 11.67 10.54
N GLU A 364 10.91 12.52 10.03
CA GLU A 364 10.24 13.59 10.79
C GLU A 364 9.32 13.07 11.91
N LEU A 365 8.99 11.78 11.90
CA LEU A 365 8.13 11.16 12.91
C LEU A 365 8.92 10.59 14.11
N LYS A 366 10.25 10.67 14.12
CA LYS A 366 11.05 10.25 15.29
C LYS A 366 10.64 11.05 16.53
N GLY A 367 10.45 10.35 17.65
CA GLY A 367 9.98 10.91 18.92
C GLY A 367 8.50 11.31 18.93
N LYS A 368 7.71 10.94 17.91
CA LYS A 368 6.29 11.28 17.79
C LYS A 368 5.39 10.09 18.08
N LYS A 369 4.14 10.40 18.43
CA LYS A 369 3.06 9.42 18.57
C LYS A 369 2.43 9.12 17.21
N VAL A 370 2.62 7.90 16.72
CA VAL A 370 2.28 7.54 15.34
C VAL A 370 1.38 6.31 15.33
N VAL A 371 0.26 6.38 14.60
CA VAL A 371 -0.62 5.24 14.39
C VAL A 371 -0.39 4.67 13.00
N VAL A 372 -0.12 3.37 12.92
CA VAL A 372 0.05 2.61 11.67
C VAL A 372 -1.15 1.69 11.49
N LEU A 373 -1.79 1.77 10.32
CA LEU A 373 -2.92 0.90 10.01
C LEU A 373 -2.48 -0.45 9.46
N LEU A 374 -2.85 -1.52 10.16
CA LEU A 374 -2.74 -2.90 9.69
C LEU A 374 -4.10 -3.31 9.11
N CYS A 375 -4.39 -2.84 7.89
CA CYS A 375 -5.75 -2.80 7.34
C CYS A 375 -6.33 -4.17 6.95
N GLY A 376 -5.52 -5.20 6.75
CA GLY A 376 -5.98 -6.52 6.35
C GLY A 376 -4.96 -7.63 6.49
N GLY A 377 -5.44 -8.88 6.55
CA GLY A 377 -4.65 -10.09 6.79
C GLY A 377 -4.96 -11.23 5.82
N ASN A 378 -5.65 -10.97 4.71
CA ASN A 378 -6.08 -11.98 3.75
C ASN A 378 -4.99 -12.34 2.73
N ILE A 379 -3.82 -12.72 3.23
CA ILE A 379 -2.70 -13.18 2.41
C ILE A 379 -2.80 -14.68 2.10
N ASP A 380 -2.53 -15.06 0.86
CA ASP A 380 -2.41 -16.46 0.47
C ASP A 380 -1.17 -17.11 1.11
N THR A 381 -1.29 -18.34 1.60
CA THR A 381 -0.20 -19.01 2.33
C THR A 381 1.07 -19.19 1.51
N THR A 382 0.96 -19.41 0.20
CA THR A 382 2.12 -19.55 -0.70
C THR A 382 2.77 -18.20 -1.01
N VAL A 383 1.97 -17.13 -1.07
CA VAL A 383 2.48 -15.76 -1.17
C VAL A 383 3.18 -15.38 0.12
N PHE A 384 2.58 -15.67 1.27
CA PHE A 384 3.14 -15.41 2.59
C PHE A 384 4.50 -16.09 2.78
N GLY A 385 4.62 -17.39 2.46
CA GLY A 385 5.91 -18.10 2.51
C GLY A 385 7.00 -17.43 1.67
N ARG A 386 6.67 -17.04 0.43
CA ARG A 386 7.61 -16.31 -0.44
C ARG A 386 7.96 -14.92 0.09
N CYS A 387 7.03 -14.22 0.75
CA CYS A 387 7.30 -12.94 1.41
C CYS A 387 8.31 -13.12 2.54
N LEU A 388 8.15 -14.15 3.37
CA LEU A 388 9.07 -14.44 4.47
C LEU A 388 10.47 -14.76 3.94
N GLU A 389 10.59 -15.60 2.90
CA GLU A 389 11.88 -15.90 2.27
C GLU A 389 12.55 -14.64 1.70
N ARG A 390 11.77 -13.75 1.06
CA ARG A 390 12.27 -12.46 0.56
C ARG A 390 12.72 -11.53 1.69
N GLY A 391 11.97 -11.49 2.80
CA GLY A 391 12.35 -10.71 3.99
C GLY A 391 13.65 -11.24 4.60
N LEU A 392 13.77 -12.56 4.76
CA LEU A 392 14.99 -13.20 5.27
C LEU A 392 16.18 -12.94 4.34
N ALA A 393 15.97 -13.00 3.03
CA ALA A 393 16.98 -12.62 2.06
C ALA A 393 17.41 -11.15 2.25
N ALA A 394 16.45 -10.22 2.36
CA ALA A 394 16.74 -8.79 2.55
C ALA A 394 17.59 -8.48 3.80
N GLU A 395 17.45 -9.27 4.86
CA GLU A 395 18.25 -9.15 6.09
C GLU A 395 19.60 -9.88 6.04
N GLY A 396 19.91 -10.54 4.93
CA GLY A 396 21.08 -11.41 4.81
C GLY A 396 20.99 -12.63 5.72
N ARG A 397 19.78 -13.13 6.01
CA ARG A 397 19.53 -14.38 6.74
C ARG A 397 19.27 -15.57 5.83
N LEU A 398 18.98 -15.31 4.56
CA LEU A 398 18.89 -16.32 3.50
C LEU A 398 19.79 -15.91 2.34
N VAL A 399 20.79 -16.74 2.04
CA VAL A 399 21.83 -16.44 1.06
C VAL A 399 21.84 -17.52 -0.01
N LYS A 400 21.93 -17.10 -1.27
CA LYS A 400 22.07 -17.98 -2.42
C LYS A 400 23.32 -17.64 -3.20
N PHE A 401 24.10 -18.65 -3.54
CA PHE A 401 25.29 -18.50 -4.36
C PHE A 401 25.55 -19.73 -5.22
N ASN A 402 26.26 -19.53 -6.31
CA ASN A 402 26.86 -20.58 -7.13
C ASN A 402 28.38 -20.53 -6.93
N VAL A 403 29.00 -21.69 -6.82
CA VAL A 403 30.46 -21.83 -6.75
C VAL A 403 30.93 -22.93 -7.68
N GLU A 404 32.00 -22.67 -8.43
CA GLU A 404 32.67 -23.68 -9.25
C GLU A 404 33.74 -24.38 -8.42
N LEU A 405 33.64 -25.70 -8.28
CA LEU A 405 34.57 -26.55 -7.55
C LEU A 405 35.26 -27.53 -8.50
N THR A 406 36.42 -28.05 -8.10
CA THR A 406 37.03 -29.22 -8.77
C THR A 406 36.17 -30.47 -8.53
N ASP A 407 35.80 -31.20 -9.57
CA ASP A 407 35.03 -32.46 -9.49
C ASP A 407 35.95 -33.64 -9.15
N ARG A 408 36.51 -33.57 -7.93
CA ARG A 408 37.33 -34.62 -7.32
C ARG A 408 36.65 -35.14 -6.05
N PRO A 409 36.95 -36.38 -5.62
CA PRO A 409 36.55 -36.85 -4.29
C PRO A 409 36.95 -35.83 -3.21
N GLY A 410 35.97 -35.36 -2.43
CA GLY A 410 36.17 -34.36 -1.37
C GLY A 410 35.97 -32.90 -1.78
N GLY A 411 35.78 -32.55 -3.06
CA GLY A 411 35.58 -31.15 -3.48
C GLY A 411 34.37 -30.47 -2.83
N ILE A 412 33.22 -31.16 -2.81
CA ILE A 412 32.01 -30.68 -2.10
C ILE A 412 32.20 -30.73 -0.57
N ASN A 413 32.96 -31.71 -0.05
CA ASN A 413 33.24 -31.79 1.38
C ASN A 413 34.01 -30.56 1.89
N GLU A 414 34.98 -30.08 1.11
CA GLU A 414 35.73 -28.86 1.42
C GLU A 414 34.80 -27.63 1.54
N LEU A 415 33.83 -27.50 0.63
CA LEU A 415 32.80 -26.46 0.72
C LEU A 415 31.96 -26.61 2.00
N CYS A 416 31.47 -27.82 2.28
CA CYS A 416 30.68 -28.10 3.48
C CYS A 416 31.45 -27.83 4.78
N GLU A 417 32.76 -28.10 4.81
CA GLU A 417 33.61 -27.78 5.96
C GLU A 417 33.74 -26.27 6.19
N ILE A 418 33.90 -25.47 5.13
CA ILE A 418 33.93 -24.00 5.24
C ILE A 418 32.60 -23.49 5.80
N LEU A 419 31.47 -23.93 5.24
CA LEU A 419 30.14 -23.53 5.70
C LEU A 419 29.90 -23.92 7.16
N SER A 420 30.26 -25.15 7.54
CA SER A 420 30.14 -25.66 8.90
C SER A 420 30.99 -24.88 9.91
N LYS A 421 32.25 -24.55 9.56
CA LYS A 421 33.15 -23.75 10.43
C LYS A 421 32.61 -22.34 10.69
N LEU A 422 31.91 -21.76 9.73
CA LEU A 422 31.26 -20.45 9.88
C LEU A 422 29.93 -20.54 10.64
N GLY A 423 29.39 -21.75 10.85
CA GLY A 423 28.08 -21.93 11.47
C GLY A 423 26.92 -21.61 10.51
N VAL A 424 27.13 -21.79 9.21
CA VAL A 424 26.12 -21.62 8.16
C VAL A 424 25.31 -22.90 8.01
N SER A 425 23.98 -22.80 8.01
CA SER A 425 23.09 -23.93 7.80
C SER A 425 22.72 -24.07 6.33
N ILE A 426 22.87 -25.25 5.74
CA ILE A 426 22.52 -25.49 4.33
C ILE A 426 21.03 -25.83 4.24
N LYS A 427 20.28 -25.06 3.46
CA LYS A 427 18.85 -25.31 3.17
C LYS A 427 18.68 -26.16 1.92
N ASP A 428 19.46 -25.88 0.89
CA ASP A 428 19.44 -26.61 -0.38
C ASP A 428 20.84 -26.61 -1.02
N ILE A 429 21.18 -27.71 -1.68
CA ILE A 429 22.43 -27.87 -2.42
C ILE A 429 22.17 -28.66 -3.70
N MET A 430 22.46 -28.04 -4.84
CA MET A 430 22.32 -28.66 -6.16
C MET A 430 23.65 -28.61 -6.87
N HIS A 431 24.03 -29.71 -7.52
CA HIS A 431 25.25 -29.79 -8.31
C HIS A 431 24.96 -30.02 -9.79
N GLU A 432 25.65 -29.30 -10.67
CA GLU A 432 25.55 -29.42 -12.11
C GLU A 432 26.91 -29.76 -12.70
N ARG A 433 26.93 -30.69 -13.66
CA ARG A 433 28.14 -31.17 -14.37
C ARG A 433 27.96 -31.15 -15.88
N ALA A 434 26.75 -31.42 -16.37
CA ALA A 434 26.50 -31.74 -17.77
C ALA A 434 26.66 -30.53 -18.71
N TRP A 435 26.52 -29.31 -18.17
CA TRP A 435 26.51 -28.07 -18.95
C TRP A 435 27.72 -27.16 -18.68
N LEU A 436 28.79 -27.70 -18.10
CA LEU A 436 30.02 -26.96 -17.83
C LEU A 436 31.03 -27.13 -18.98
N LYS A 437 31.81 -26.08 -19.22
CA LYS A 437 32.87 -26.09 -20.27
C LYS A 437 34.05 -26.97 -19.89
N ASP A 438 34.29 -27.16 -18.60
CA ASP A 438 35.37 -28.00 -18.08
C ASP A 438 34.80 -29.25 -17.42
N ILE A 439 35.17 -30.42 -17.95
CA ILE A 439 34.70 -31.74 -17.53
C ILE A 439 35.22 -32.09 -16.12
N TYR A 440 36.24 -31.40 -15.62
CA TYR A 440 36.81 -31.60 -14.29
C TYR A 440 36.24 -30.63 -13.24
N THR A 441 35.17 -29.91 -13.56
CA THR A 441 34.53 -28.96 -12.65
C THR A 441 33.08 -29.34 -12.37
N VAL A 442 32.61 -28.93 -11.19
CA VAL A 442 31.22 -29.05 -10.79
C VAL A 442 30.76 -27.69 -10.27
N GLU A 443 29.64 -27.19 -10.76
CA GLU A 443 29.00 -25.99 -10.25
C GLU A 443 28.04 -26.41 -9.16
N VAL A 444 28.22 -25.85 -7.97
CA VAL A 444 27.37 -26.10 -6.82
C VAL A 444 26.58 -24.84 -6.51
N LYS A 445 25.26 -24.95 -6.64
CA LYS A 445 24.30 -23.94 -6.22
C LYS A 445 23.86 -24.25 -4.80
N VAL A 446 24.08 -23.31 -3.89
CA VAL A 446 23.76 -23.44 -2.48
C VAL A 446 22.73 -22.38 -2.10
N VAL A 447 21.70 -22.81 -1.37
CA VAL A 447 20.84 -21.93 -0.57
C VAL A 447 21.11 -22.24 0.89
N CYS A 448 21.46 -21.22 1.67
CA CYS A 448 21.87 -21.40 3.06
C CYS A 448 21.35 -20.27 3.94
N GLU A 449 21.34 -20.53 5.24
CA GLU A 449 20.88 -19.61 6.27
C GLU A 449 22.06 -19.08 7.08
N THR A 450 22.04 -17.77 7.27
CA THR A 450 23.00 -16.99 8.05
C THR A 450 22.25 -16.27 9.17
N ARG A 451 22.99 -15.77 10.16
CA ARG A 451 22.38 -15.18 11.37
C ARG A 451 21.83 -13.79 11.09
N ASP A 452 22.58 -13.04 10.30
CA ASP A 452 22.37 -11.64 9.99
C ASP A 452 23.28 -11.22 8.84
N TRP A 453 23.21 -9.94 8.48
CA TRP A 453 24.03 -9.33 7.46
C TRP A 453 25.55 -9.41 7.70
N PRO A 454 26.09 -9.11 8.90
CA PRO A 454 27.50 -9.35 9.19
C PRO A 454 27.96 -10.79 8.92
N HIS A 455 27.17 -11.78 9.33
CA HIS A 455 27.49 -13.19 9.11
C HIS A 455 27.44 -13.56 7.61
N SER A 456 26.49 -13.01 6.83
CA SER A 456 26.45 -13.24 5.38
C SER A 456 27.65 -12.62 4.65
N MET A 457 28.15 -11.48 5.13
CA MET A 457 29.37 -10.87 4.60
C MET A 457 30.62 -11.68 4.94
N GLU A 458 30.70 -12.25 6.15
CA GLU A 458 31.77 -13.18 6.54
C GLU A 458 31.82 -14.40 5.60
N LEU A 459 30.66 -15.02 5.36
CA LEU A 459 30.51 -16.11 4.39
C LEU A 459 30.96 -15.69 2.98
N MET A 460 30.52 -14.52 2.51
CA MET A 460 30.88 -14.01 1.19
C MET A 460 32.38 -13.84 1.03
N ASN A 461 33.04 -13.27 2.04
CA ASN A 461 34.49 -13.06 2.02
C ASN A 461 35.25 -14.39 2.08
N ALA A 462 34.83 -15.32 2.93
CA ALA A 462 35.45 -16.65 3.03
C ALA A 462 35.40 -17.41 1.69
N LEU A 463 34.25 -17.42 1.03
CA LEU A 463 34.09 -18.10 -0.25
C LEU A 463 34.89 -17.43 -1.38
N LYS A 464 34.90 -16.09 -1.46
CA LYS A 464 35.67 -15.34 -2.46
C LYS A 464 37.19 -15.48 -2.28
N ASN A 465 37.65 -15.67 -1.04
CA ASN A 465 39.06 -15.90 -0.75
C ASN A 465 39.51 -17.32 -1.10
N HIS A 466 38.60 -18.29 -1.00
CA HIS A 466 38.92 -19.71 -1.19
C HIS A 466 38.68 -20.20 -2.62
N TYR A 467 37.70 -19.65 -3.32
CA TYR A 467 37.30 -20.08 -4.66
C TYR A 467 37.41 -18.96 -5.69
N ASN A 468 37.94 -19.30 -6.88
CA ASN A 468 38.14 -18.33 -7.96
C ASN A 468 36.83 -17.85 -8.61
N LYS A 469 35.79 -18.68 -8.60
CA LYS A 469 34.49 -18.40 -9.23
C LYS A 469 33.37 -18.63 -8.22
N VAL A 470 32.93 -17.53 -7.61
CA VAL A 470 31.76 -17.51 -6.75
C VAL A 470 30.84 -16.40 -7.23
N GLN A 471 29.60 -16.74 -7.54
CA GLN A 471 28.57 -15.79 -7.89
C GLN A 471 27.47 -15.86 -6.84
N PHE A 472 27.36 -14.82 -6.03
CA PHE A 472 26.17 -14.62 -5.21
C PHE A 472 25.05 -14.14 -6.13
N SER A 473 23.82 -14.55 -5.86
CA SER A 473 22.70 -13.89 -6.53
C SER A 473 22.70 -12.41 -6.13
N ASP A 474 22.58 -11.51 -7.10
CA ASP A 474 22.46 -10.06 -6.87
C ASP A 474 21.19 -9.69 -6.07
N GLU A 475 20.34 -10.69 -5.80
CA GLU A 475 19.35 -10.69 -4.73
C GLU A 475 19.87 -11.62 -3.63
N PRO A 476 20.36 -11.05 -2.53
CA PRO A 476 19.42 -10.56 -1.56
C PRO A 476 19.23 -9.06 -1.70
N LEU A 477 18.00 -8.62 -1.49
CA LEU A 477 17.57 -7.24 -1.36
C LEU A 477 18.18 -6.62 -0.11
N ALA A 478 19.50 -6.68 0.02
CA ALA A 478 20.25 -5.89 0.95
C ALA A 478 19.74 -4.49 0.74
N ILE A 479 19.04 -3.98 1.73
CA ILE A 479 18.78 -2.57 1.76
C ILE A 479 20.17 -1.95 1.75
N SER A 480 20.56 -1.42 0.59
CA SER A 480 21.90 -0.91 0.36
C SER A 480 22.30 0.01 1.51
N ASP A 481 23.58 -0.01 1.88
CA ASP A 481 24.39 0.69 2.90
C ASP A 481 23.81 1.85 3.76
N GLN A 482 22.68 2.46 3.41
CA GLN A 482 22.00 3.53 4.14
C GLN A 482 21.30 3.10 5.44
N VAL A 483 20.85 1.84 5.61
CA VAL A 483 20.19 1.42 6.87
C VAL A 483 21.19 1.13 8.00
N LEU A 484 22.39 0.64 7.67
CA LEU A 484 23.39 0.28 8.68
C LEU A 484 24.04 1.50 9.37
N MET A 485 23.94 2.69 8.78
CA MET A 485 24.38 3.93 9.42
C MET A 485 23.40 4.43 10.51
N GLN A 486 22.17 3.89 10.59
CA GLN A 486 21.18 4.31 11.60
C GLN A 486 21.10 3.38 12.82
N GLY A 487 21.63 2.16 12.73
CA GLY A 487 21.70 1.21 13.86
C GLY A 487 23.04 1.23 14.64
N LYS A 488 24.02 2.03 14.19
CA LYS A 488 25.27 2.28 14.90
C LYS A 488 25.36 3.77 15.27
N LYS A 489 24.70 4.14 16.37
CA LYS A 489 25.20 5.14 17.33
C LYS A 489 24.38 5.11 18.60
#